data_AF-A0A523PV79-F1
#
_entry.id   AF-A0A523PV79-F1
#
_cell.length_a   1.000
_cell.length_b   1.000
_cell.length_c   1.000
_cell.angle_alpha   90.00
_cell.angle_beta   90.00
_cell.angle_gamma   90.00
#
_symmetry.space_group_name_H-M   'P 1'
#
loop_
_entity.id
_entity.type
_entity.pdbx_description
1 polymer ?
#
loop_
_entity_poly.entity_id
_entity_poly.type
_entity_poly.pdbx_seq_one_letter_code
_entity_poly.pdbx_strand_id
1 'polypeptide(L)'
;MTRKVFISYSHRLDQGAADDFAAIFADARDAFIDKSVRNDLGDLEAESIKDRIRPLIADSSVIAVLIGEETGGRSWVDWEIYTSLRK
;
A
#
# COMPACT_ATOMS: atom_id res chain seq x y z
N MET A 1 -17.75 -3.08 -12.63
CA MET A 1 -17.40 -3.35 -11.23
C MET A 1 -16.17 -2.54 -10.88
N THR A 2 -16.28 -1.65 -9.90
CA THR A 2 -15.17 -0.82 -9.42
C THR A 2 -14.12 -1.70 -8.76
N ARG A 3 -12.85 -1.55 -9.13
CA ARG A 3 -11.77 -2.40 -8.60
C ARG A 3 -11.36 -1.93 -7.21
N LYS A 4 -11.02 -2.86 -6.32
CA LYS A 4 -10.39 -2.55 -5.03
C LYS A 4 -8.88 -2.51 -5.24
N VAL A 5 -8.23 -1.41 -4.87
CA VAL A 5 -6.79 -1.21 -5.05
C VAL A 5 -6.17 -0.96 -3.68
N PHE A 6 -5.12 -1.71 -3.37
CA PHE A 6 -4.26 -1.48 -2.23
C PHE A 6 -3.05 -0.66 -2.67
N ILE A 7 -2.85 0.53 -2.10
CA ILE A 7 -1.68 1.36 -2.36
C ILE A 7 -0.65 1.04 -1.27
N SER A 8 0.49 0.48 -1.66
CA SER A 8 1.63 0.24 -0.79
C SER A 8 2.67 1.34 -0.98
N TYR A 9 3.15 1.93 0.11
CA TYR A 9 4.09 3.04 0.10
C TYR A 9 4.81 3.17 1.45
N SER A 10 5.89 3.94 1.51
CA SER A 10 6.57 4.23 2.78
C SER A 10 5.80 5.28 3.58
N HIS A 11 5.15 4.91 4.69
CA HIS A 11 4.39 5.84 5.54
C HIS A 11 5.22 7.02 6.06
N ARG A 12 6.54 6.85 6.19
CA ARG A 12 7.43 7.88 6.73
C ARG A 12 7.72 9.02 5.77
N LEU A 13 7.76 8.74 4.46
CA LEU A 13 8.26 9.67 3.45
C LEU A 13 7.27 9.91 2.31
N ASP A 14 6.47 8.89 1.99
CA ASP A 14 5.63 8.88 0.79
C ASP A 14 4.13 9.04 1.11
N GLN A 15 3.77 9.36 2.37
CA GLN A 15 2.39 9.57 2.79
C GLN A 15 1.69 10.64 1.93
N GLY A 16 2.34 11.78 1.69
CA GLY A 16 1.77 12.83 0.84
C GLY A 16 1.54 12.36 -0.61
N ALA A 17 2.47 11.58 -1.17
CA ALA A 17 2.33 11.06 -2.52
C ALA A 17 1.19 10.03 -2.63
N ALA A 18 1.00 9.20 -1.60
CA ALA A 18 -0.12 8.26 -1.53
C ALA A 18 -1.47 8.97 -1.39
N ASP A 19 -1.53 10.02 -0.57
CA ASP A 19 -2.73 10.83 -0.40
C ASP A 19 -3.11 11.56 -1.69
N ASP A 20 -2.14 12.15 -2.40
CA ASP A 20 -2.35 12.79 -3.69
C ASP A 20 -2.83 11.78 -4.75
N PHE A 21 -2.22 10.58 -4.79
CA PHE A 21 -2.63 9.52 -5.70
C PHE A 21 -4.07 9.07 -5.44
N ALA A 22 -4.43 8.84 -4.18
CA ALA A 22 -5.79 8.48 -3.81
C ALA A 22 -6.78 9.60 -4.14
N ALA A 23 -6.45 10.86 -3.82
CA ALA A 23 -7.32 12.00 -4.11
C ALA A 23 -7.59 12.16 -5.61
N ILE A 24 -6.59 11.94 -6.46
CA ILE A 24 -6.74 12.06 -7.92
C ILE A 24 -7.52 10.89 -8.51
N PHE A 25 -7.18 9.66 -8.14
CA PHE A 25 -7.67 8.47 -8.84
C PHE A 25 -8.85 7.80 -8.15
N ALA A 26 -8.86 7.74 -6.83
CA ALA A 26 -10.00 7.21 -6.07
C ALA A 26 -11.10 8.26 -5.94
N ASP A 27 -10.78 9.46 -5.44
CA ASP A 27 -11.83 10.43 -5.08
C ASP A 27 -12.31 11.25 -6.29
N ALA A 28 -11.39 11.89 -7.02
CA ALA A 28 -11.77 12.80 -8.11
C ALA A 28 -12.21 12.08 -9.40
N ARG A 29 -11.74 10.84 -9.61
CA ARG A 29 -12.01 10.07 -10.84
C ARG A 29 -12.86 8.82 -10.62
N ASP A 30 -13.16 8.45 -9.37
CA ASP A 30 -13.90 7.24 -9.01
C ASP A 30 -13.39 5.97 -9.74
N ALA A 31 -12.07 5.92 -9.98
CA ALA A 31 -11.46 4.87 -10.80
C ALA A 31 -11.35 3.54 -10.03
N PHE A 32 -11.22 3.61 -8.71
CA PHE A 32 -11.10 2.46 -7.83
C PHE A 32 -11.52 2.79 -6.38
N ILE A 33 -11.76 1.74 -5.60
CA ILE A 33 -11.97 1.83 -4.15
C ILE A 33 -10.62 1.65 -3.46
N ASP A 34 -10.17 2.69 -2.78
CA ASP A 34 -8.92 2.67 -2.00
C ASP A 34 -9.04 1.80 -0.75
N LYS A 35 -8.06 0.91 -0.56
CA LYS A 35 -7.93 -0.01 0.58
C LYS A 35 -6.63 0.18 1.35
N SER A 36 -5.87 1.24 1.06
CA SER A 36 -4.61 1.54 1.72
C SER A 36 -4.78 1.87 3.21
N VAL A 37 -3.77 1.53 4.01
CA VAL A 37 -3.70 1.93 5.42
C VAL A 37 -3.18 3.37 5.46
N ARG A 38 -3.87 4.30 6.11
CA ARG A 38 -3.44 5.71 6.21
C ARG A 38 -2.78 6.09 7.54
N ASN A 39 -2.97 5.28 8.58
CA ASN A 39 -2.39 5.57 9.88
C ASN A 39 -0.92 5.19 9.91
N ASP A 40 -0.12 6.06 10.51
CA ASP A 40 1.27 5.81 10.82
C ASP A 40 1.38 4.51 11.62
N LEU A 41 1.92 3.47 10.97
CA LEU A 41 2.24 2.19 11.60
C LEU A 41 3.54 2.31 12.44
N GLY A 42 4.04 3.53 12.65
CA GLY A 42 5.35 3.91 13.14
C GLY A 42 5.80 3.34 14.49
N ASP A 43 4.88 2.77 15.29
CA ASP A 43 5.21 2.17 16.60
C ASP A 43 4.88 0.66 16.71
N LEU A 44 4.43 0.02 15.63
CA LEU A 44 4.10 -1.40 15.65
C LEU A 44 5.28 -2.24 15.15
N GLU A 45 5.64 -3.31 15.88
CA GLU A 45 6.64 -4.27 15.40
C GLU A 45 6.28 -4.79 14.00
N ALA A 46 7.29 -5.02 13.15
CA ALA A 46 7.11 -5.39 11.74
C ALA A 46 6.16 -6.57 11.51
N GLU A 47 6.09 -7.54 12.43
CA GLU A 47 5.14 -8.66 12.38
C GLU A 47 3.68 -8.21 12.58
N SER A 48 3.45 -7.27 13.50
CA SER A 48 2.11 -6.71 13.74
C SER A 48 1.59 -5.93 12.54
N ILE A 49 2.49 -5.31 11.78
CA ILE A 49 2.12 -4.60 10.56
C ILE A 49 1.72 -5.58 9.44
N LYS A 50 2.49 -6.66 9.25
CA LYS A 50 2.20 -7.67 8.21
C LYS A 50 0.85 -8.33 8.41
N ASP A 51 0.49 -8.65 9.65
CA ASP A 51 -0.80 -9.27 9.96
C ASP A 51 -1.99 -8.33 9.72
N ARG A 52 -1.76 -7.01 9.79
CA ARG A 52 -2.77 -5.99 9.49
C ARG A 52 -2.91 -5.73 7.99
N ILE A 53 -1.82 -5.82 7.24
CA ILE A 53 -1.79 -5.60 5.78
C ILE A 53 -2.28 -6.82 4.99
N ARG A 54 -1.95 -8.05 5.44
CA ARG A 54 -2.38 -9.31 4.78
C ARG A 54 -3.86 -9.37 4.40
N PRO A 55 -4.83 -9.11 5.30
CA PRO A 55 -6.24 -9.18 4.95
C PRO A 55 -6.65 -8.07 3.95
N LEU A 56 -6.00 -6.90 3.97
CA LEU A 56 -6.28 -5.81 3.05
C LEU A 56 -5.79 -6.12 1.63
N ILE A 57 -4.62 -6.75 1.53
CA ILE A 57 -4.10 -7.28 0.26
C ILE A 57 -5.03 -8.38 -0.28
N ALA A 58 -5.47 -9.30 0.58
CA ALA A 58 -6.38 -10.38 0.18
C ALA A 58 -7.75 -9.87 -0.31
N ASP A 59 -8.27 -8.78 0.28
CA ASP A 59 -9.51 -8.13 -0.17
C ASP A 59 -9.30 -7.28 -1.44
N SER A 60 -8.05 -7.03 -1.85
CA SER A 60 -7.72 -6.15 -2.97
C SER A 60 -7.47 -6.92 -4.27
N SER A 61 -8.01 -6.38 -5.36
CA SER A 61 -7.86 -6.98 -6.69
C SER A 61 -6.59 -6.56 -7.42
N VAL A 62 -6.00 -5.44 -6.99
CA VAL A 62 -4.81 -4.80 -7.55
C VAL A 62 -3.99 -4.22 -6.41
N ILE A 63 -2.67 -4.30 -6.52
CA ILE A 63 -1.72 -3.67 -5.62
C ILE A 63 -0.95 -2.64 -6.43
N ALA A 64 -0.97 -1.37 -6.00
CA ALA A 64 -0.17 -0.31 -6.56
C ALA A 64 0.97 0.01 -5.57
N VAL A 65 2.21 -0.17 -5.99
CA VAL A 65 3.38 0.11 -5.13
C VAL A 65 3.97 1.46 -5.54
N LEU A 66 3.98 2.42 -4.62
CA LEU A 66 4.64 3.70 -4.82
C LEU A 66 6.10 3.57 -4.39
N ILE A 67 6.99 3.79 -5.34
CA ILE A 67 8.43 3.68 -5.16
C ILE A 67 8.99 5.11 -5.07
N GLY A 68 9.23 5.57 -3.84
CA GLY A 68 9.83 6.85 -3.50
C GLY A 68 11.35 6.78 -3.27
N GLU A 69 11.90 7.87 -2.74
CA GLU A 69 13.36 8.14 -2.67
C GLU A 69 14.13 7.18 -1.73
N GLU A 70 13.43 6.51 -0.81
CA GLU A 70 13.98 5.49 0.10
C GLU A 70 13.42 4.07 -0.11
N THR A 71 12.70 3.82 -1.21
CA THR A 71 12.17 2.47 -1.49
C THR A 71 13.27 1.51 -1.94
N GLY A 72 14.43 2.02 -2.35
CA GLY A 72 15.63 1.23 -2.62
C GLY A 72 16.42 0.95 -1.35
N GLY A 73 16.37 -0.29 -0.84
CA GLY A 73 17.31 -0.77 0.19
C GLY A 73 16.69 -1.43 1.43
N ARG A 74 15.35 -1.55 1.51
CA ARG A 74 14.68 -2.26 2.62
C ARG A 74 14.17 -3.62 2.15
N SER A 75 14.56 -4.67 2.87
CA SER A 75 14.09 -6.06 2.74
C SER A 75 12.56 -6.24 2.77
N TRP A 76 11.84 -5.19 3.18
CA TRP A 76 10.39 -5.10 3.16
C TRP A 76 9.80 -5.12 1.74
N VAL A 77 10.41 -4.40 0.80
CA VAL A 77 9.89 -4.27 -0.59
C VAL A 77 10.05 -5.59 -1.34
N ASP A 78 11.19 -6.26 -1.15
CA ASP A 78 11.43 -7.61 -1.68
C ASP A 78 10.42 -8.62 -1.11
N TRP A 79 10.03 -8.48 0.15
CA TRP A 79 9.01 -9.33 0.77
C TRP A 79 7.61 -9.08 0.19
N GLU A 80 7.20 -7.82 -0.03
CA GLU A 80 5.91 -7.52 -0.66
C GLU A 80 5.81 -8.08 -2.08
N ILE A 81 6.86 -7.92 -2.88
CA ILE A 81 6.93 -8.48 -4.24
C ILE A 81 6.88 -10.00 -4.18
N TYR A 82 7.69 -10.64 -3.33
CA TYR A 82 7.71 -12.10 -3.19
C TYR A 82 6.36 -12.68 -2.72
N THR A 83 5.66 -11.98 -1.83
CA THR A 83 4.36 -12.43 -1.31
C THR A 83 3.26 -12.24 -2.35
N SER A 84 3.33 -11.19 -3.17
CA SER A 84 2.40 -10.97 -4.29
C SER A 84 2.52 -12.03 -5.40
N LEU A 85 3.72 -12.59 -5.58
CA LEU A 85 4.05 -13.59 -6.61
C LEU A 85 3.75 -15.03 -6.19
N ARG A 86 3.55 -15.31 -4.89
CA ARG A 86 3.19 -16.66 -4.37
C ARG A 86 1.70 -17.01 -4.48
N LYS A 87 0.98 -16.29 -5.35
CA LYS A 87 -0.39 -16.61 -5.70
C LYS A 87 -0.49 -17.95 -6.44
#